data_AF-D5GZG8-F1
#
_entry.id   AF-D5GZG8-F1
#
_cell.length_a   1.000
_cell.length_b   1.000
_cell.length_c   1.000
_cell.angle_alpha   90.00
_cell.angle_beta   90.00
_cell.angle_gamma   90.00
#
_symmetry.space_group_name_H-M   'P 1'
#
loop_
_entity.id
_entity.type
_entity.pdbx_description
1 polymer ?
#
loop_
_entity_poly.entity_id
_entity_poly.type
_entity_poly.pdbx_seq_one_letter_code
_entity_poly.pdbx_strand_id
1 'polypeptide(L)' 'MTNNTKLVFNLLEKNASSERPTNITCDTNEILQQSGLSVANFNKAVNELREQGIIKTVLGNNIVADIELLRIN' A
#
# COMPACT_ATOMS: atom_id res chain seq x y z
N MET A 1 -9.98 3.68 8.65
CA MET A 1 -9.15 4.23 7.55
C MET A 1 -9.69 5.57 7.07
N THR A 2 -8.81 6.56 6.91
CA THR A 2 -9.14 7.81 6.21
C THR A 2 -9.37 7.59 4.71
N ASN A 3 -9.95 8.57 4.00
CA ASN A 3 -10.12 8.48 2.53
C ASN A 3 -8.78 8.31 1.80
N ASN A 4 -7.72 8.95 2.29
CA ASN A 4 -6.38 8.82 1.71
C ASN A 4 -5.83 7.40 1.91
N THR A 5 -6.05 6.81 3.09
CA THR A 5 -5.64 5.44 3.41
C THR A 5 -6.37 4.40 2.56
N LYS A 6 -7.69 4.59 2.34
CA LYS A 6 -8.46 3.74 1.42
C LYS A 6 -7.97 3.84 -0.02
N LEU A 7 -7.60 5.04 -0.48
CA LEU A 7 -7.05 5.23 -1.82
C LEU A 7 -5.74 4.46 -2.01
N VAL A 8 -4.79 4.62 -1.07
CA VAL A 8 -3.50 3.90 -1.12
C VAL A 8 -3.73 2.38 -1.02
N PHE A 9 -4.66 1.93 -0.18
CA PHE A 9 -5.04 0.51 -0.09
C PHE A 9 -5.52 -0.05 -1.44
N ASN A 10 -6.48 0.61 -2.09
CA ASN A 10 -7.04 0.14 -3.36
C ASN A 10 -5.97 0.12 -4.48
N LEU A 11 -5.01 1.05 -4.44
CA LEU A 11 -3.90 1.07 -5.39
C LEU A 11 -2.94 -0.09 -5.14
N LEU A 12 -2.62 -0.39 -3.88
CA LEU A 12 -1.80 -1.56 -3.52
C LEU A 12 -2.51 -2.86 -3.94
N GLU A 13 -3.80 -2.98 -3.68
CA GLU A 13 -4.62 -4.12 -4.10
C GLU A 13 -4.63 -4.30 -5.62
N LYS A 14 -4.83 -3.22 -6.38
CA LYS A 14 -4.81 -3.26 -7.85
C LYS A 14 -3.45 -3.68 -8.42
N ASN A 15 -2.36 -3.30 -7.75
CA ASN A 15 -1.00 -3.65 -8.15
C ASN A 15 -0.56 -5.04 -7.65
N ALA A 16 -1.41 -5.74 -6.89
CA ALA A 16 -1.17 -7.12 -6.51
C ALA A 16 -1.30 -8.04 -7.74
N SER A 17 -0.19 -8.32 -8.42
CA SER A 17 -0.18 -9.29 -9.52
C SER A 17 -0.63 -10.67 -9.03
N SER A 18 -1.45 -11.34 -9.86
CA SER A 18 -2.18 -12.59 -9.61
C SER A 18 -1.32 -13.82 -9.21
N GLU A 19 0.00 -13.72 -9.29
CA GLU A 19 0.89 -14.78 -8.82
C GLU A 19 0.92 -14.80 -7.29
N ARG A 20 1.13 -15.98 -6.70
CA ARG A 20 0.84 -16.27 -5.29
C ARG A 20 2.03 -16.14 -4.32
N PRO A 21 2.68 -14.98 -4.10
CA PRO A 21 3.35 -14.74 -2.83
C PRO A 21 2.33 -14.19 -1.82
N THR A 22 2.49 -14.51 -0.54
CA THR A 22 1.73 -13.90 0.57
C THR A 22 1.95 -12.38 0.69
N ASN A 23 2.96 -11.85 0.00
CA ASN A 23 3.30 -10.43 0.00
C ASN A 23 3.39 -9.89 -1.44
N ILE A 24 2.94 -8.66 -1.64
CA ILE A 24 3.22 -7.87 -2.85
C ILE A 24 4.30 -6.86 -2.58
N THR A 25 5.12 -6.61 -3.60
CA THR A 25 6.09 -5.53 -3.62
C THR A 25 5.62 -4.52 -4.64
N CYS A 26 5.31 -3.31 -4.22
CA CYS A 26 4.88 -2.20 -5.07
C CYS A 26 5.92 -1.08 -5.04
N ASP A 27 6.15 -0.41 -6.17
CA ASP A 27 7.00 0.79 -6.18
C ASP A 27 6.28 1.95 -5.48
N THR A 28 6.90 2.49 -4.43
CA THR A 28 6.37 3.56 -3.59
C THR A 28 6.09 4.83 -4.40
N ASN A 29 6.96 5.16 -5.36
CA ASN A 29 6.79 6.34 -6.20
C ASN A 29 5.64 6.15 -7.18
N GLU A 30 5.46 4.94 -7.71
CA GLU A 30 4.32 4.63 -8.57
C GLU A 30 2.99 4.77 -7.81
N ILE A 31 2.88 4.20 -6.61
CA ILE A 31 1.66 4.34 -5.80
C ILE A 31 1.45 5.81 -5.39
N LEU A 32 2.51 6.54 -5.03
CA LEU A 32 2.43 7.96 -4.72
C LEU A 32 1.90 8.77 -5.92
N GLN A 33 2.46 8.56 -7.12
CA GLN A 33 2.03 9.23 -8.35
C GLN A 33 0.58 8.89 -8.70
N GLN A 34 0.20 7.61 -8.66
CA GLN A 34 -1.17 7.18 -8.96
C GLN A 34 -2.19 7.69 -7.94
N SER A 35 -1.78 7.88 -6.67
CA SER A 35 -2.65 8.41 -5.63
C SER A 35 -2.94 9.91 -5.79
N GLY A 36 -2.06 10.66 -6.45
CA GLY A 36 -2.15 12.13 -6.55
C GLY A 36 -2.05 12.84 -5.19
N LEU A 37 -1.68 12.14 -4.11
CA LEU A 37 -1.57 12.70 -2.77
C LEU A 37 -0.29 13.52 -2.62
N SER A 38 -0.33 14.50 -1.71
CA SER A 38 0.89 15.10 -1.22
C SER A 38 1.72 14.06 -0.46
N VAL A 39 3.04 14.20 -0.49
CA VAL A 39 3.98 13.29 0.21
C VAL A 39 3.59 13.13 1.69
N ALA A 40 3.17 14.22 2.35
CA ALA A 40 2.75 14.17 3.75
C ALA A 40 1.49 13.31 3.97
N ASN A 41 0.49 13.42 3.09
CA ASN A 41 -0.75 12.64 3.18
C ASN A 41 -0.52 11.17 2.81
N PHE A 42 0.33 10.92 1.82
CA PHE A 42 0.73 9.58 1.43
C PHE A 42 1.48 8.87 2.56
N ASN A 43 2.46 9.53 3.19
CA ASN A 43 3.21 8.96 4.31
C ASN A 43 2.30 8.65 5.51
N LYS A 44 1.30 9.49 5.78
CA LYS A 44 0.27 9.21 6.79
C LYS A 44 -0.54 7.96 6.44
N ALA A 45 -1.00 7.84 5.20
CA ALA A 45 -1.74 6.67 4.73
C ALA A 45 -0.91 5.38 4.82
N VAL A 46 0.35 5.42 4.40
CA VAL A 46 1.29 4.29 4.52
C VAL A 46 1.51 3.89 5.98
N ASN A 47 1.69 4.87 6.88
CA ASN A 47 1.83 4.58 8.31
C ASN A 47 0.55 3.96 8.91
N GLU A 48 -0.64 4.46 8.56
CA GLU A 48 -1.91 3.87 9.00
C GLU A 48 -2.05 2.42 8.52
N LEU A 49 -1.64 2.12 7.27
CA LEU A 49 -1.65 0.75 6.73
C LEU A 49 -0.63 -0.15 7.41
N ARG A 50 0.52 0.40 7.81
CA ARG A 50 1.54 -0.31 8.58
C ARG A 50 1.07 -0.63 10.00
N GLU A 51 0.41 0.31 10.67
CA GLU A 51 -0.18 0.10 12.00
C GLU A 51 -1.27 -1.00 11.98
N GLN A 52 -1.98 -1.13 10.85
CA GLN A 52 -2.96 -2.19 10.63
C GLN A 52 -2.34 -3.54 10.21
N GLY A 53 -1.01 -3.61 10.06
CA GLY A 53 -0.31 -4.82 9.63
C GLY A 53 -0.40 -5.14 8.14
N ILE A 54 -1.07 -4.30 7.34
CA ILE A 54 -1.22 -4.46 5.89
C ILE A 54 0.12 -4.22 5.20
N ILE A 55 0.86 -3.18 5.59
CA ILE A 55 2.23 -2.95 5.10
C ILE A 55 3.22 -3.54 6.09
N LYS A 56 3.99 -4.55 5.64
CA LYS A 56 4.99 -5.24 6.46
C LYS A 56 6.30 -4.49 6.54
N THR A 57 6.76 -3.93 5.42
CA THR A 57 8.02 -3.19 5.37
C THR A 57 8.08 -2.26 4.16
N VAL A 58 8.99 -1.28 4.22
CA VAL A 58 9.37 -0.45 3.09
C VAL A 58 10.86 -0.73 2.83
N LEU A 59 11.17 -1.36 1.69
CA LEU A 59 12.53 -1.74 1.28
C LEU A 59 13.01 -0.79 0.18
N GLY A 60 13.79 0.22 0.57
CA GLY A 60 14.22 1.27 -0.35
C GLY A 60 13.01 2.00 -0.92
N ASN A 61 12.83 1.92 -2.25
CA ASN A 61 11.69 2.52 -2.95
C ASN A 61 10.46 1.61 -3.02
N ASN A 62 10.42 0.46 -2.36
CA ASN A 62 9.31 -0.49 -2.47
C ASN A 62 8.50 -0.62 -1.18
N ILE A 63 7.17 -0.63 -1.29
CA ILE A 63 6.24 -1.04 -0.24
C ILE A 63 6.00 -2.54 -0.35
N VAL A 64 6.18 -3.26 0.75
CA VAL A 64 5.79 -4.67 0.85
C VAL A 64 4.48 -4.78 1.65
N ALA A 65 3.40 -5.18 0.99
CA ALA A 65 2.08 -5.35 1.61
C ALA A 65 1.64 -6.81 1.63
N ASP A 66 0.83 -7.19 2.61
CA ASP A 66 0.24 -8.51 2.76
C ASP A 66 -1.01 -8.65 1.88
N ILE A 67 -0.99 -9.58 0.91
CA ILE A 67 -2.12 -9.77 -0.02
C ILE A 67 -3.37 -10.26 0.71
N GLU A 68 -3.21 -11.10 1.73
CA GLU A 68 -4.36 -11.70 2.41
C GLU A 68 -5.15 -10.64 3.16
N LEU A 69 -4.46 -9.66 3.75
CA LEU A 69 -5.09 -8.51 4.40
C LEU A 69 -5.65 -7.48 3.41
N LEU A 70 -5.15 -7.45 2.16
CA LEU A 70 -5.71 -6.62 1.10
C LEU A 70 -7.04 -7.16 0.54
N ARG A 71 -7.33 -8.46 0.69
CA ARG A 71 -8.52 -9.13 0.09
C ARG A 71 -9.70 -9.32 1.04
N ILE A 72 -9.56 -9.04 2.35
CA ILE A 72 -10.58 -9.34 3.37
C ILE A 72 -11.60 -8.20 3.55
N ASN A 73 -11.43 -7.03 2.89
CA ASN A 73 -12.26 -5.84 3.11
C ASN A 73 -13.15 -5.47 1.93
#